data_AF-A0A2K2VXL6-F1
#
_entry.id   AF-A0A2K2VXL6-F1
#
_cell.length_a   1.000
_cell.length_b   1.000
_cell.length_c   1.000
_cell.angle_alpha   90.00
_cell.angle_beta   90.00
_cell.angle_gamma   90.00
#
_symmetry.space_group_name_H-M   'P 1'
#
loop_
_entity.id
_entity.type
_entity.pdbx_description
1 polymer ?
#
loop_
_entity_poly.entity_id
_entity_poly.type
_entity_poly.pdbx_seq_one_letter_code
_entity_poly.pdbx_strand_id
1 'polypeptide(L)'
;MAILPVSPDKAIRAMIKVRAISASSFLRRFIAFCDLNRRQRELELLGQSDPKILSRWHEALDSLTSCYQQARERELVIKGLSDPYFPLSKLQKLNVEEFSREPGFADFSEESLARISAEHLLNWAKMFLSIRQDLKNLNNHGEISTMRLLDHPQEPLPQMIWCAYCGGCCEIRGGFPDFSGSSKLPSLWYVYFRGDGCEYQRFCPFLFEYFSTAKFFCAIYEIKPKCCWEFEREECEFLQKDVARERAERSRATGE
;
A
#
# COMPACT_ATOMS: atom_id res chain seq x y z
N MET A 1 20.25 13.46 10.96
CA MET A 1 19.41 14.48 10.28
C MET A 1 18.19 14.72 11.13
N ALA A 2 17.93 15.97 11.49
CA ALA A 2 16.82 16.35 12.36
C ALA A 2 15.47 16.11 11.65
N ILE A 3 14.59 15.34 12.30
CA ILE A 3 13.18 15.23 11.93
C ILE A 3 12.56 16.59 12.28
N LEU A 4 12.36 17.44 11.28
CA LEU A 4 11.59 18.67 11.48
C LEU A 4 10.14 18.27 11.74
N PRO A 5 9.52 18.75 12.83
CA PRO A 5 8.10 18.52 13.06
C PRO A 5 7.32 19.27 11.97
N VAL A 6 6.55 18.54 11.19
CA VAL A 6 5.53 19.13 10.32
C VAL A 6 4.53 19.81 11.26
N SER A 7 4.48 21.14 11.21
CA SER A 7 3.56 21.95 12.01
C SER A 7 2.12 21.47 11.81
N PRO A 8 1.34 21.25 12.89
CA PRO A 8 -0.04 20.76 12.81
C PRO A 8 -0.99 21.67 12.00
N ASP A 9 -0.63 22.95 11.82
CA ASP A 9 -1.52 23.98 11.29
C ASP A 9 -1.55 24.10 9.75
N LYS A 10 -0.84 23.24 9.01
CA LYS A 10 -0.96 23.16 7.55
C LYS A 10 -1.90 22.06 7.03
N ALA A 11 -2.49 21.26 7.92
CA ALA A 11 -3.31 20.09 7.58
C ALA A 11 -4.77 20.40 7.12
N ILE A 12 -5.07 21.64 6.73
CA ILE A 12 -6.39 22.03 6.21
C ILE A 12 -6.20 22.70 4.85
N ARG A 13 -5.98 21.94 3.77
CA ARG A 13 -6.20 22.38 2.38
C ARG A 13 -6.01 21.26 1.36
N ALA A 14 -7.05 20.44 1.21
CA ALA A 14 -7.61 19.95 -0.05
C ALA A 14 -8.71 18.93 0.30
N MET A 15 -9.91 19.42 0.59
CA MET A 15 -11.04 18.59 1.02
C MET A 15 -11.46 17.63 -0.11
N ILE A 16 -11.05 16.37 -0.03
CA ILE A 16 -11.86 15.31 -0.61
C ILE A 16 -13.18 15.37 0.16
N LYS A 17 -14.28 15.61 -0.55
CA LYS A 17 -15.62 15.59 0.04
C LYS A 17 -16.00 14.14 0.30
N VAL A 18 -15.39 13.51 1.29
CA VAL A 18 -15.91 12.25 1.86
C VAL A 18 -17.30 12.59 2.39
N ARG A 19 -18.32 11.79 2.06
CA ARG A 19 -19.68 11.98 2.60
C ARG A 19 -19.62 12.01 4.12
N ALA A 20 -20.51 12.77 4.75
CA ALA A 20 -20.81 12.69 6.17
C ALA A 20 -21.43 11.32 6.47
N ILE A 21 -20.62 10.28 6.35
CA ILE A 21 -20.81 8.96 6.91
C ILE A 21 -20.04 9.03 8.22
N SER A 22 -20.60 8.52 9.32
CA SER A 22 -19.84 8.50 10.57
C SER A 22 -18.51 7.82 10.28
N ALA A 23 -17.43 8.53 10.50
CA ALA A 23 -16.09 8.08 10.20
C ALA A 23 -15.75 6.74 10.90
N SER A 24 -16.35 6.48 12.06
CA SER A 24 -16.35 5.19 12.75
C SER A 24 -16.89 4.01 11.92
N SER A 25 -17.70 4.26 10.89
CA SER A 25 -18.17 3.23 9.98
C SER A 25 -17.21 2.94 8.82
N PHE A 26 -16.34 3.88 8.42
CA PHE A 26 -15.37 3.64 7.34
C PHE A 26 -14.32 2.62 7.76
N LEU A 27 -13.65 2.83 8.90
CA LEU A 27 -12.59 1.93 9.37
C LEU A 27 -13.11 0.49 9.55
N ARG A 28 -14.32 0.33 10.11
CA ARG A 28 -14.98 -0.97 10.24
C ARG A 28 -15.27 -1.62 8.89
N ARG A 29 -15.82 -0.86 7.91
CA ARG A 29 -16.07 -1.36 6.56
C ARG A 29 -14.77 -1.74 5.86
N PHE A 30 -13.71 -0.96 6.05
CA PHE A 30 -12.41 -1.22 5.46
C PHE A 30 -11.78 -2.50 6.00
N ILE A 31 -11.77 -2.69 7.31
CA ILE A 31 -11.28 -3.94 7.95
C ILE A 31 -12.10 -5.15 7.47
N ALA A 32 -13.43 -5.04 7.49
CA ALA A 32 -14.30 -6.12 7.01
C ALA A 32 -14.07 -6.45 5.52
N PHE A 33 -13.81 -5.43 4.70
CA PHE A 33 -13.43 -5.63 3.29
C PHE A 33 -12.07 -6.33 3.17
N CYS A 34 -11.06 -5.96 3.98
CA CYS A 34 -9.75 -6.60 3.95
C CYS A 34 -9.84 -8.11 4.21
N ASP A 35 -10.63 -8.53 5.19
CA ASP A 35 -10.83 -9.95 5.51
C ASP A 35 -11.54 -10.71 4.37
N LEU A 36 -12.62 -10.12 3.82
CA LEU A 36 -13.33 -10.71 2.68
C LEU A 36 -12.47 -10.76 1.43
N ASN A 37 -11.67 -9.72 1.16
CA ASN A 37 -10.78 -9.66 0.03
C ASN A 37 -9.69 -10.72 0.12
N ARG A 38 -9.06 -10.90 1.30
CA ARG A 38 -8.11 -12.00 1.53
C ARG A 38 -8.75 -13.34 1.19
N ARG A 39 -9.94 -13.61 1.71
CA ARG A 39 -10.64 -14.88 1.45
C ARG A 39 -10.96 -15.08 -0.03
N GLN A 40 -11.42 -14.03 -0.70
CA GLN A 40 -11.69 -14.06 -2.14
C GLN A 40 -10.41 -14.36 -2.94
N ARG A 41 -9.28 -13.71 -2.61
CA ARG A 41 -8.00 -13.95 -3.28
C ARG A 41 -7.42 -15.33 -3.01
N GLU A 42 -7.61 -15.89 -1.82
CA GLU A 42 -7.26 -17.29 -1.53
C GLU A 42 -7.99 -18.27 -2.45
N LEU A 43 -9.29 -18.06 -2.66
CA LEU A 43 -10.08 -18.88 -3.59
C LEU A 43 -9.57 -18.73 -5.03
N GLU A 44 -9.31 -17.50 -5.48
CA GLU A 44 -8.74 -17.23 -6.80
C GLU A 44 -7.38 -17.91 -7.00
N LEU A 45 -6.51 -17.89 -6.00
CA LEU A 45 -5.22 -18.60 -6.00
C LEU A 45 -5.39 -20.10 -6.17
N LEU A 46 -6.40 -20.68 -5.53
CA LEU A 46 -6.72 -22.10 -5.63
C LEU A 46 -7.49 -22.47 -6.92
N GLY A 47 -7.80 -21.49 -7.79
CA GLY A 47 -8.67 -21.70 -8.95
C GLY A 47 -10.11 -22.04 -8.56
N GLN A 48 -10.51 -21.70 -7.34
CA GLN A 48 -11.83 -21.95 -6.77
C GLN A 48 -12.69 -20.68 -6.86
N SER A 49 -14.01 -20.87 -6.85
CA SER A 49 -14.97 -19.78 -6.76
C SER A 49 -16.07 -20.17 -5.79
N ASP A 50 -16.42 -19.25 -4.90
CA ASP A 50 -17.60 -19.36 -4.04
C ASP A 50 -18.52 -18.17 -4.35
N PRO A 51 -19.67 -18.39 -5.01
CA PRO A 51 -20.61 -17.33 -5.35
C PRO A 51 -21.09 -16.51 -4.14
N LYS A 52 -21.17 -17.12 -2.94
CA LYS A 52 -21.56 -16.41 -1.71
C LYS A 52 -20.46 -15.47 -1.25
N ILE A 53 -19.21 -15.92 -1.27
CA ILE A 53 -18.07 -15.06 -0.94
C ILE A 53 -17.94 -13.93 -1.97
N LEU A 54 -18.10 -14.24 -3.25
CA LEU A 54 -18.05 -13.25 -4.33
C LEU A 54 -19.16 -12.19 -4.19
N SER A 55 -20.41 -12.59 -3.89
CA SER A 55 -21.51 -11.63 -3.62
C SER A 55 -21.17 -10.72 -2.44
N ARG A 56 -20.74 -11.30 -1.32
CA ARG A 56 -20.38 -10.53 -0.11
C ARG A 56 -19.20 -9.60 -0.35
N TRP A 57 -18.25 -10.01 -1.19
CA TRP A 57 -17.12 -9.18 -1.58
C TRP A 57 -17.57 -7.95 -2.37
N HIS A 58 -18.46 -8.11 -3.36
CA HIS A 58 -19.04 -6.98 -4.09
C HIS A 58 -19.84 -6.04 -3.17
N GLU A 59 -20.68 -6.60 -2.30
CA GLU A 59 -21.44 -5.82 -1.32
C GLU A 59 -20.54 -5.02 -0.37
N ALA A 60 -19.45 -5.63 0.12
CA ALA A 60 -18.47 -4.97 0.97
C ALA A 60 -17.72 -3.87 0.22
N LEU A 61 -17.31 -4.12 -1.03
CA LEU A 61 -16.65 -3.13 -1.89
C LEU A 61 -17.56 -1.93 -2.16
N ASP A 62 -18.83 -2.17 -2.48
CA ASP A 62 -19.82 -1.11 -2.68
C ASP A 62 -20.09 -0.33 -1.40
N SER A 63 -20.25 -1.02 -0.27
CA SER A 63 -20.45 -0.40 1.03
C SER A 63 -19.27 0.48 1.44
N LEU A 64 -18.04 0.01 1.26
CA LEU A 64 -16.82 0.76 1.53
C LEU A 64 -16.72 1.99 0.62
N THR A 65 -16.89 1.79 -0.69
CA THR A 65 -16.68 2.84 -1.69
C THR A 65 -17.82 3.86 -1.76
N SER A 66 -18.98 3.57 -1.15
CA SER A 66 -20.08 4.54 -0.98
C SER A 66 -19.70 5.80 -0.20
N CYS A 67 -18.54 5.81 0.48
CA CYS A 67 -18.05 6.99 1.18
C CYS A 67 -17.49 8.09 0.27
N TYR A 68 -17.11 7.75 -0.95
CA TYR A 68 -16.59 8.70 -1.93
C TYR A 68 -17.75 9.35 -2.69
N GLN A 69 -17.89 10.68 -2.58
CA GLN A 69 -18.98 11.41 -3.22
C GLN A 69 -18.84 11.48 -4.75
N GLN A 70 -17.61 11.59 -5.23
CA GLN A 70 -17.36 11.74 -6.66
C GLN A 70 -17.31 10.36 -7.32
N ALA A 71 -18.09 10.17 -8.38
CA ALA A 71 -18.13 8.91 -9.14
C ALA A 71 -16.74 8.47 -9.61
N ARG A 72 -15.91 9.42 -10.06
CA ARG A 72 -14.52 9.15 -10.49
C ARG A 72 -13.63 8.66 -9.36
N GLU A 73 -13.75 9.23 -8.15
CA GLU A 73 -12.98 8.79 -6.99
C GLU A 73 -13.39 7.38 -6.56
N ARG A 74 -14.71 7.14 -6.52
CA ARG A 74 -15.27 5.82 -6.24
C ARG A 74 -14.75 4.78 -7.23
N GLU A 75 -14.76 5.09 -8.53
CA GLU A 75 -14.28 4.20 -9.58
C GLU A 75 -12.79 3.87 -9.42
N LEU A 76 -11.95 4.85 -9.09
CA LEU A 76 -10.53 4.62 -8.84
C LEU A 76 -10.29 3.67 -7.67
N VAL A 77 -11.01 3.86 -6.56
CA VAL A 77 -10.90 2.97 -5.40
C VAL A 77 -11.39 1.57 -5.72
N ILE A 78 -12.53 1.44 -6.43
CA ILE A 78 -13.02 0.14 -6.91
C ILE A 78 -11.95 -0.55 -7.75
N LYS A 79 -11.38 0.13 -8.75
CA LYS A 79 -10.34 -0.43 -9.63
C LYS A 79 -9.09 -0.86 -8.85
N GLY A 80 -8.62 -0.02 -7.92
CA GLY A 80 -7.48 -0.36 -7.07
C GLY A 80 -7.74 -1.60 -6.22
N LEU A 81 -8.83 -1.61 -5.44
CA LEU A 81 -9.18 -2.74 -4.55
C LEU A 81 -9.51 -4.04 -5.32
N SER A 82 -9.96 -3.92 -6.57
CA SER A 82 -10.24 -5.07 -7.44
C SER A 82 -8.99 -5.66 -8.09
N ASP A 83 -7.85 -4.98 -8.04
CA ASP A 83 -6.59 -5.51 -8.56
C ASP A 83 -5.95 -6.48 -7.54
N PRO A 84 -5.58 -7.71 -7.94
CA PRO A 84 -5.00 -8.69 -7.03
C PRO A 84 -3.63 -8.27 -6.48
N TYR A 85 -2.98 -7.28 -7.09
CA TYR A 85 -1.66 -6.78 -6.69
C TYR A 85 -1.70 -5.57 -5.76
N PHE A 86 -2.90 -5.05 -5.46
CA PHE A 86 -3.05 -3.89 -4.60
C PHE A 86 -2.56 -4.17 -3.18
N PRO A 87 -1.72 -3.30 -2.57
CA PRO A 87 -1.07 -3.54 -1.28
C PRO A 87 -2.02 -3.33 -0.09
N LEU A 88 -3.16 -4.01 -0.11
CA LEU A 88 -4.26 -3.84 0.84
C LEU A 88 -3.85 -4.15 2.27
N SER A 89 -3.14 -5.26 2.50
CA SER A 89 -2.72 -5.66 3.85
C SER A 89 -1.72 -4.66 4.42
N LYS A 90 -0.88 -4.03 3.58
CA LYS A 90 0.05 -2.99 4.02
C LYS A 90 -0.69 -1.71 4.38
N LEU A 91 -1.69 -1.32 3.59
CA LEU A 91 -2.57 -0.18 3.90
C LEU A 91 -3.35 -0.40 5.19
N GLN A 92 -3.87 -1.60 5.42
CA GLN A 92 -4.53 -1.95 6.69
C GLN A 92 -3.58 -1.80 7.88
N LYS A 93 -2.44 -2.48 7.85
CA LYS A 93 -1.46 -2.43 8.94
C LYS A 93 -1.03 -0.99 9.24
N LEU A 94 -0.55 -0.28 8.22
CA LEU A 94 0.04 1.02 8.43
C LEU A 94 -1.05 2.08 8.65
N ASN A 95 -2.01 2.25 7.74
CA ASN A 95 -2.94 3.37 7.78
C ASN A 95 -4.15 3.18 8.71
N VAL A 96 -4.35 1.98 9.27
CA VAL A 96 -5.47 1.73 10.19
C VAL A 96 -4.98 1.23 11.54
N GLU A 97 -4.24 0.13 11.59
CA GLU A 97 -3.89 -0.55 12.86
C GLU A 97 -2.80 0.19 13.65
N GLU A 98 -1.79 0.69 12.96
CA GLU A 98 -0.66 1.40 13.58
C GLU A 98 -0.86 2.92 13.59
N PHE A 99 -1.88 3.43 12.91
CA PHE A 99 -2.01 4.84 12.60
C PHE A 99 -2.23 5.73 13.82
N SER A 100 -3.15 5.36 14.72
CA SER A 100 -3.40 6.08 15.98
C SER A 100 -2.27 5.96 17.01
N ARG A 101 -1.32 5.05 16.80
CA ARG A 101 -0.19 4.78 17.70
C ARG A 101 1.02 5.64 17.39
N GLU A 102 1.03 6.32 16.24
CA GLU A 102 2.12 7.22 15.88
C GLU A 102 2.01 8.55 16.64
N PRO A 103 3.12 9.09 17.21
CA PRO A 103 3.08 10.33 17.98
C PRO A 103 2.45 11.53 17.26
N GLY A 104 2.57 11.59 15.92
CA GLY A 104 1.97 12.66 15.11
C GLY A 104 0.44 12.56 14.95
N PHE A 105 -0.17 11.44 15.36
CA PHE A 105 -1.59 11.15 15.18
C PHE A 105 -2.29 10.74 16.47
N ALA A 106 -1.58 10.66 17.60
CA ALA A 106 -2.12 10.20 18.87
C ALA A 106 -3.32 11.03 19.37
N ASP A 107 -3.31 12.34 19.08
CA ASP A 107 -4.35 13.29 19.51
C ASP A 107 -5.52 13.39 18.52
N PHE A 108 -5.50 12.65 17.41
CA PHE A 108 -6.54 12.74 16.39
C PHE A 108 -7.78 11.96 16.84
N SER A 109 -8.96 12.55 16.63
CA SER A 109 -10.22 11.84 16.85
C SER A 109 -10.34 10.66 15.89
N GLU A 110 -11.11 9.62 16.28
CA GLU A 110 -11.48 8.50 15.40
C GLU A 110 -12.06 9.00 14.08
N GLU A 111 -12.79 10.14 14.12
CA GLU A 111 -13.35 10.75 12.93
C GLU A 111 -12.29 11.25 11.96
N SER A 112 -11.28 11.94 12.49
CA SER A 112 -10.18 12.48 11.72
C SER A 112 -9.34 11.35 11.13
N LEU A 113 -9.05 10.32 11.91
CA LEU A 113 -8.29 9.14 11.47
C LEU A 113 -9.00 8.41 10.33
N ALA A 114 -10.33 8.22 10.39
CA ALA A 114 -11.03 7.56 9.30
C ALA A 114 -11.07 8.41 8.02
N ARG A 115 -11.23 9.73 8.15
CA ARG A 115 -11.14 10.65 7.01
C ARG A 115 -9.79 10.54 6.33
N ILE A 116 -8.70 10.64 7.09
CA ILE A 116 -7.34 10.52 6.56
C ILE A 116 -7.13 9.13 5.95
N SER A 117 -7.63 8.06 6.57
CA SER A 117 -7.55 6.71 6.02
C SER A 117 -8.27 6.57 4.68
N ALA A 118 -9.44 7.19 4.52
CA ALA A 118 -10.20 7.20 3.27
C ALA A 118 -9.47 8.02 2.17
N GLU A 119 -8.89 9.15 2.54
CA GLU A 119 -8.08 9.99 1.64
C GLU A 119 -6.82 9.24 1.19
N HIS A 120 -6.13 8.57 2.13
CA HIS A 120 -4.98 7.71 1.83
C HIS A 120 -5.36 6.58 0.87
N LEU A 121 -6.46 5.86 1.12
CA LEU A 121 -6.90 4.78 0.24
C LEU A 121 -7.11 5.28 -1.20
N LEU A 122 -7.72 6.46 -1.38
CA LEU A 122 -7.91 7.06 -2.70
C LEU A 122 -6.57 7.45 -3.36
N ASN A 123 -5.68 8.11 -2.63
CA ASN A 123 -4.37 8.51 -3.15
C ASN A 123 -3.52 7.31 -3.53
N TRP A 124 -3.55 6.25 -2.73
CA TRP A 124 -2.91 4.99 -3.02
C TRP A 124 -3.50 4.28 -4.24
N ALA A 125 -4.83 4.26 -4.38
CA ALA A 125 -5.47 3.76 -5.60
C ALA A 125 -5.02 4.53 -6.85
N LYS A 126 -4.92 5.86 -6.77
CA LYS A 126 -4.42 6.69 -7.88
C LYS A 126 -2.98 6.35 -8.25
N MET A 127 -2.07 6.35 -7.29
CA MET A 127 -0.64 6.05 -7.53
C MET A 127 -0.47 4.63 -8.07
N PHE A 128 -1.10 3.65 -7.43
CA PHE A 128 -1.07 2.26 -7.85
C PHE A 128 -1.54 2.08 -9.28
N LEU A 129 -2.72 2.62 -9.65
CA LEU A 129 -3.25 2.48 -11.00
C LEU A 129 -2.38 3.19 -12.04
N SER A 130 -1.79 4.35 -11.69
CA SER A 130 -0.82 5.02 -12.55
C SER A 130 0.41 4.15 -12.81
N ILE A 131 1.01 3.61 -11.74
CA ILE A 131 2.18 2.73 -11.83
C ILE A 131 1.84 1.45 -12.60
N ARG A 132 0.66 0.83 -12.36
CA ARG A 132 0.18 -0.34 -13.10
C ARG A 132 0.10 -0.06 -14.60
N GLN A 133 -0.44 1.09 -14.99
CA GLN A 133 -0.52 1.48 -16.39
C GLN A 133 0.86 1.74 -17.01
N ASP A 134 1.75 2.43 -16.29
CA ASP A 134 3.12 2.69 -16.73
C ASP A 134 3.89 1.38 -16.93
N LEU A 135 3.80 0.44 -15.98
CA LEU A 135 4.40 -0.88 -16.08
C LEU A 135 3.87 -1.66 -17.29
N LYS A 136 2.57 -1.59 -17.57
CA LYS A 136 1.98 -2.21 -18.77
C LYS A 136 2.58 -1.62 -20.05
N ASN A 137 2.77 -0.30 -20.11
CA ASN A 137 3.37 0.36 -21.25
C ASN A 137 4.84 -0.03 -21.42
N LEU A 138 5.65 0.03 -20.36
CA LEU A 138 7.08 -0.33 -20.39
C LEU A 138 7.30 -1.80 -20.77
N ASN A 139 6.47 -2.72 -20.25
CA ASN A 139 6.48 -4.13 -20.63
C ASN A 139 6.16 -4.33 -22.12
N ASN A 140 5.14 -3.63 -22.64
CA ASN A 140 4.75 -3.72 -24.06
C ASN A 140 5.85 -3.23 -25.01
N HIS A 141 6.69 -2.29 -24.55
CA HIS A 141 7.82 -1.77 -25.30
C HIS A 141 9.12 -2.57 -25.09
N GLY A 142 9.09 -3.63 -24.27
CA GLY A 142 10.26 -4.45 -23.94
C GLY A 142 11.34 -3.71 -23.14
N GLU A 143 10.97 -2.60 -22.48
CA GLU A 143 11.92 -1.76 -21.75
C GLU A 143 12.26 -2.32 -20.37
N ILE A 144 11.39 -3.15 -19.81
CA ILE A 144 11.60 -3.87 -18.54
C ILE A 144 11.11 -5.32 -18.70
N SER A 145 11.79 -6.26 -18.03
CA SER A 145 11.44 -7.69 -17.94
C SER A 145 10.88 -8.08 -16.57
N THR A 146 10.44 -7.08 -15.79
CA THR A 146 9.76 -7.27 -14.50
C THR A 146 8.70 -8.35 -14.57
N MET A 147 8.31 -8.91 -13.40
CA MET A 147 7.14 -9.79 -13.26
C MET A 147 6.08 -9.32 -14.24
N ARG A 148 5.71 -10.20 -15.17
CA ARG A 148 4.71 -9.87 -16.15
C ARG A 148 3.40 -9.86 -15.38
N LEU A 149 3.09 -8.70 -14.80
CA LEU A 149 1.82 -8.37 -14.16
C LEU A 149 0.73 -8.24 -15.23
N LEU A 150 0.75 -9.17 -16.17
CA LEU A 150 -0.15 -9.34 -17.29
C LEU A 150 -1.50 -9.80 -16.76
N ASP A 151 -2.50 -9.63 -17.61
CA ASP A 151 -3.91 -9.84 -17.31
C ASP A 151 -4.29 -11.33 -17.04
N HIS A 152 -3.30 -12.26 -16.98
CA HIS A 152 -3.48 -13.69 -16.72
C HIS A 152 -2.83 -14.12 -15.39
N PRO A 153 -3.46 -15.02 -14.61
CA PRO A 153 -3.30 -15.03 -13.17
C PRO A 153 -2.05 -15.81 -12.74
N GLN A 154 -1.38 -15.29 -11.72
CA GLN A 154 -0.44 -16.00 -10.85
C GLN A 154 0.96 -16.27 -11.41
N GLU A 155 1.73 -15.22 -11.70
CA GLU A 155 3.18 -15.41 -11.69
C GLU A 155 3.65 -15.76 -10.27
N PRO A 156 4.25 -16.94 -10.04
CA PRO A 156 4.73 -17.29 -8.72
C PRO A 156 5.84 -16.33 -8.30
N LEU A 157 5.84 -15.96 -7.01
CA LEU A 157 6.97 -15.25 -6.43
C LEU A 157 8.25 -16.10 -6.58
N PRO A 158 9.39 -15.51 -7.00
CA PRO A 158 10.64 -16.24 -7.17
C PRO A 158 11.03 -17.03 -5.91
N GLN A 159 11.18 -18.34 -6.01
CA GLN A 159 11.53 -19.18 -4.86
C GLN A 159 13.02 -19.09 -4.47
N MET A 160 13.87 -18.57 -5.36
CA MET A 160 15.34 -18.55 -5.19
C MET A 160 15.91 -17.25 -4.60
N ILE A 161 15.06 -16.35 -4.08
CA ILE A 161 15.53 -15.10 -3.45
C ILE A 161 15.56 -15.31 -1.93
N TRP A 162 16.59 -14.79 -1.25
CA TRP A 162 16.70 -14.81 0.22
C TRP A 162 15.57 -14.05 0.94
N CYS A 163 14.77 -13.26 0.21
CA CYS A 163 13.76 -12.36 0.74
C CYS A 163 12.52 -13.12 1.22
N ALA A 164 12.08 -12.82 2.45
CA ALA A 164 10.84 -13.36 3.03
C ALA A 164 9.56 -12.68 2.52
N TYR A 165 9.66 -11.77 1.54
CA TYR A 165 8.53 -11.00 1.00
C TYR A 165 7.74 -10.21 2.04
N CYS A 166 8.37 -9.74 3.12
CA CYS A 166 7.67 -8.98 4.19
C CYS A 166 7.38 -7.51 3.82
N GLY A 167 8.09 -6.99 2.80
CA GLY A 167 8.01 -5.58 2.38
C GLY A 167 8.64 -4.58 3.36
N GLY A 168 9.38 -5.03 4.37
CA GLY A 168 9.97 -4.16 5.40
C GLY A 168 10.93 -3.10 4.84
N CYS A 169 11.74 -3.46 3.83
CA CYS A 169 12.63 -2.53 3.12
C CYS A 169 11.88 -1.41 2.38
N CYS A 170 10.58 -1.58 2.15
CA CYS A 170 9.72 -0.61 1.49
C CYS A 170 8.89 0.22 2.48
N GLU A 171 9.01 0.03 3.80
CA GLU A 171 8.37 0.91 4.80
C GLU A 171 9.17 2.21 5.03
N ILE A 172 10.25 2.43 4.27
CA ILE A 172 11.01 3.69 4.24
C ILE A 172 10.20 4.74 3.47
N ARG A 173 10.00 5.93 4.07
CA ARG A 173 9.21 7.06 3.53
C ARG A 173 9.90 7.80 2.37
N GLY A 174 10.47 7.05 1.44
CA GLY A 174 11.13 7.54 0.22
C GLY A 174 12.65 7.43 0.24
N GLY A 175 13.27 7.72 -0.90
CA GLY A 175 14.72 7.67 -1.09
C GLY A 175 15.21 8.58 -2.21
N PHE A 176 16.52 8.58 -2.44
CA PHE A 176 17.11 9.31 -3.56
C PHE A 176 16.80 8.58 -4.88
N PRO A 177 16.12 9.21 -5.85
CA PRO A 177 15.59 8.53 -7.03
C PRO A 177 16.67 8.34 -8.11
N ASP A 178 17.75 7.63 -7.77
CA ASP A 178 18.83 7.23 -8.67
C ASP A 178 18.49 5.91 -9.36
N PHE A 179 17.50 5.95 -10.25
CA PHE A 179 17.09 4.81 -11.05
C PHE A 179 18.18 4.44 -12.05
N SER A 180 18.54 3.15 -12.12
CA SER A 180 19.47 2.62 -13.11
C SER A 180 18.74 2.29 -14.42
N GLY A 181 19.28 2.72 -15.56
CA GLY A 181 18.75 2.37 -16.89
C GLY A 181 18.95 3.47 -17.94
N SER A 182 18.92 3.11 -19.21
CA SER A 182 19.01 4.05 -20.34
C SER A 182 17.67 4.69 -20.72
N SER A 183 16.56 4.10 -20.30
CA SER A 183 15.20 4.57 -20.62
C SER A 183 14.76 5.68 -19.68
N LYS A 184 14.08 6.69 -20.22
CA LYS A 184 13.43 7.73 -19.39
C LYS A 184 12.21 7.14 -18.72
N LEU A 185 12.30 6.89 -17.42
CA LEU A 185 11.16 6.49 -16.61
C LEU A 185 10.13 7.63 -16.50
N PRO A 186 8.84 7.32 -16.24
CA PRO A 186 7.82 8.33 -16.01
C PRO A 186 8.23 9.32 -14.92
N SER A 187 8.08 10.62 -15.17
CA SER A 187 8.53 11.67 -14.25
C SER A 187 7.90 11.57 -12.86
N LEU A 188 6.65 11.09 -12.77
CA LEU A 188 5.94 10.87 -11.51
C LEU A 188 6.60 9.79 -10.65
N TRP A 189 7.32 8.82 -11.22
CA TRP A 189 8.01 7.80 -10.43
C TRP A 189 9.10 8.39 -9.54
N TYR A 190 9.77 9.44 -10.00
CA TYR A 190 10.76 10.17 -9.21
C TYR A 190 10.10 10.91 -8.03
N VAL A 191 8.89 11.45 -8.23
CA VAL A 191 8.08 12.11 -7.18
C VAL A 191 7.64 11.08 -6.14
N TYR A 192 7.07 9.97 -6.62
CA TYR A 192 6.59 8.86 -5.80
C TYR A 192 7.71 8.23 -4.98
N PHE A 193 8.88 7.97 -5.58
CA PHE A 193 10.00 7.38 -4.87
C PHE A 193 10.60 8.30 -3.79
N ARG A 194 10.55 9.62 -3.98
CA ARG A 194 11.02 10.57 -2.96
C ARG A 194 10.13 10.67 -1.73
N GLY A 195 8.92 10.11 -1.77
CA GLY A 195 7.92 10.28 -0.70
C GLY A 195 6.95 11.43 -0.95
N ASP A 196 7.01 12.07 -2.12
CA ASP A 196 6.23 13.27 -2.45
C ASP A 196 4.91 12.93 -3.16
N GLY A 197 4.50 11.66 -3.20
CA GLY A 197 3.32 11.21 -3.94
C GLY A 197 1.99 11.56 -3.29
N CYS A 198 1.95 11.58 -1.95
CA CYS A 198 0.82 12.06 -1.17
C CYS A 198 1.26 12.52 0.22
N GLU A 199 0.39 13.29 0.89
CA GLU A 199 0.57 13.58 2.31
C GLU A 199 0.63 12.25 3.08
N TYR A 200 1.61 12.13 3.98
CA TYR A 200 1.87 10.92 4.77
C TYR A 200 2.06 9.64 3.93
N GLN A 201 2.84 9.69 2.84
CA GLN A 201 3.27 8.48 2.15
C GLN A 201 4.07 7.57 3.11
N ARG A 202 3.47 6.45 3.51
CA ARG A 202 4.00 5.58 4.58
C ARG A 202 4.87 4.42 4.12
N PHE A 203 4.81 4.07 2.84
CA PHE A 203 5.61 3.02 2.25
C PHE A 203 5.85 3.31 0.76
N CYS A 204 6.77 2.57 0.16
CA CYS A 204 7.16 2.71 -1.24
C CYS A 204 5.98 2.35 -2.16
N PRO A 205 5.62 3.21 -3.13
CA PRO A 205 4.46 2.99 -3.98
C PRO A 205 4.63 1.90 -5.03
N PHE A 206 5.86 1.42 -5.20
CA PHE A 206 6.17 0.25 -6.01
C PHE A 206 6.09 -1.07 -5.23
N LEU A 207 5.69 -1.05 -3.95
CA LEU A 207 5.43 -2.24 -3.16
C LEU A 207 4.07 -2.82 -3.54
N PHE A 208 4.07 -3.93 -4.26
CA PHE A 208 2.86 -4.66 -4.62
C PHE A 208 2.68 -5.87 -3.71
N GLU A 209 1.45 -6.30 -3.52
CA GLU A 209 1.11 -7.46 -2.70
C GLU A 209 0.66 -8.61 -3.58
N TYR A 210 1.07 -9.83 -3.29
CA TYR A 210 0.64 -10.98 -4.05
C TYR A 210 -0.71 -11.49 -3.54
N PHE A 211 -1.80 -11.22 -4.26
CA PHE A 211 -3.13 -11.79 -4.01
C PHE A 211 -3.60 -11.67 -2.55
N SER A 212 -3.36 -10.51 -1.93
CA SER A 212 -3.73 -10.26 -0.52
C SER A 212 -3.19 -11.28 0.50
N THR A 213 -2.08 -11.96 0.18
CA THR A 213 -1.43 -12.97 1.05
C THR A 213 -0.44 -12.38 2.05
N ALA A 214 -0.35 -11.04 2.13
CA ALA A 214 0.70 -10.32 2.86
C ALA A 214 2.14 -10.70 2.44
N LYS A 215 2.31 -11.27 1.24
CA LYS A 215 3.62 -11.40 0.58
C LYS A 215 3.79 -10.24 -0.40
N PHE A 216 4.82 -9.45 -0.21
CA PHE A 216 5.04 -8.22 -0.97
C PHE A 216 6.30 -8.29 -1.82
N PHE A 217 6.26 -7.70 -3.00
CA PHE A 217 7.36 -7.65 -3.95
C PHE A 217 7.50 -6.25 -4.56
N CYS A 218 8.68 -5.95 -5.08
CA CYS A 218 8.94 -4.69 -5.76
C CYS A 218 8.53 -4.81 -7.23
N ALA A 219 7.52 -4.04 -7.65
CA ALA A 219 7.01 -4.05 -9.01
C ALA A 219 8.02 -3.53 -10.05
N ILE A 220 9.08 -2.85 -9.59
CA ILE A 220 10.13 -2.26 -10.43
C ILE A 220 11.51 -2.90 -10.15
N TYR A 221 11.55 -4.13 -9.65
CA TYR A 221 12.77 -4.75 -9.09
C TYR A 221 14.02 -4.58 -9.97
N GLU A 222 13.92 -4.80 -11.27
CA GLU A 222 15.06 -4.74 -12.21
C GLU A 222 15.62 -3.32 -12.43
N ILE A 223 14.77 -2.31 -12.24
CA ILE A 223 15.10 -0.90 -12.46
C ILE A 223 15.00 -0.10 -11.17
N LYS A 224 14.99 -0.76 -10.00
CA LYS A 224 14.87 -0.09 -8.71
C LYS A 224 16.07 0.87 -8.49
N PRO A 225 15.90 1.95 -7.73
CA PRO A 225 17.00 2.89 -7.47
C PRO A 225 18.21 2.23 -6.79
N LYS A 226 19.41 2.80 -7.01
CA LYS A 226 20.67 2.27 -6.47
C LYS A 226 20.65 2.05 -4.95
N CYS A 227 20.05 2.96 -4.19
CA CYS A 227 19.92 2.80 -2.74
C CYS A 227 19.10 1.55 -2.32
N CYS A 228 18.20 1.07 -3.19
CA CYS A 228 17.47 -0.17 -2.95
C CYS A 228 18.27 -1.43 -3.38
N TRP A 229 19.31 -1.28 -4.19
CA TRP A 229 20.26 -2.35 -4.52
C TRP A 229 21.27 -2.58 -3.39
N GLU A 230 21.71 -1.50 -2.76
CA GLU A 230 22.60 -1.54 -1.59
C GLU A 230 21.95 -2.19 -0.36
N PHE A 231 20.62 -2.25 -0.32
CA PHE A 231 19.88 -2.92 0.75
C PHE A 231 19.88 -4.44 0.52
N GLU A 232 20.67 -5.17 1.30
CA GLU A 232 20.86 -6.61 1.18
C GLU A 232 20.23 -7.38 2.36
N ARG A 233 20.65 -8.63 2.52
CA ARG A 233 20.06 -9.57 3.47
C ARG A 233 20.39 -9.17 4.90
N GLU A 234 21.62 -8.77 5.14
CA GLU A 234 22.17 -8.39 6.44
C GLU A 234 21.42 -7.18 7.00
N GLU A 235 21.17 -6.16 6.18
CA GLU A 235 20.36 -4.99 6.56
C GLU A 235 18.91 -5.38 6.84
N CYS A 236 18.34 -6.30 6.04
CA CYS A 236 16.99 -6.81 6.27
C CYS A 236 16.88 -7.54 7.61
N GLU A 237 17.81 -8.44 7.90
CA GLU A 237 17.86 -9.20 9.15
C GLU A 237 18.09 -8.28 10.35
N PHE A 238 18.95 -7.26 10.21
CA PHE A 238 19.17 -6.25 11.22
C PHE A 238 17.88 -5.49 11.54
N LEU A 239 17.20 -4.94 10.52
CA LEU A 239 15.95 -4.20 10.71
C LEU A 239 14.85 -5.08 11.32
N GLN A 240 14.74 -6.35 10.92
CA GLN A 240 13.75 -7.25 11.50
C GLN A 240 14.01 -7.50 12.99
N LYS A 241 15.27 -7.70 13.39
CA LYS A 241 15.65 -7.84 14.80
C LYS A 241 15.37 -6.56 15.60
N ASP A 242 15.65 -5.40 15.01
CA ASP A 242 15.42 -4.10 15.63
C ASP A 242 13.92 -3.87 15.88
N VAL A 243 13.09 -4.08 14.86
CA VAL A 243 11.62 -4.00 14.97
C VAL A 243 11.08 -5.01 15.99
N ALA A 244 11.61 -6.23 16.01
CA ALA A 244 11.21 -7.23 17.00
C ALA A 244 11.57 -6.82 18.43
N ARG A 245 12.76 -6.22 18.61
CA ARG A 245 13.21 -5.68 19.91
C ARG A 245 12.30 -4.54 20.38
N GLU A 246 12.04 -3.56 19.51
CA GLU A 246 11.14 -2.45 19.82
C GLU A 246 9.74 -2.93 20.21
N ARG A 247 9.20 -3.92 19.49
CA ARG A 247 7.90 -4.52 19.83
C ARG A 247 7.92 -5.18 21.22
N ALA A 248 8.96 -5.96 21.52
CA ALA A 248 9.09 -6.63 22.81
C ALA A 248 9.24 -5.64 23.98
N GLU A 249 10.02 -4.57 23.78
CA GLU A 249 10.17 -3.49 24.77
C GLU A 249 8.84 -2.76 25.00
N ARG A 250 8.07 -2.51 23.94
CA ARG A 250 6.75 -1.88 24.03
C ARG A 250 5.72 -2.76 24.74
N SER A 251 5.64 -4.07 24.43
CA SER A 251 4.75 -5.00 25.13
C SER A 251 5.03 -5.05 26.63
N ARG A 252 6.30 -5.01 27.02
CA ARG A 252 6.72 -4.92 28.44
C ARG A 252 6.33 -3.59 29.09
N ALA A 253 6.33 -2.49 28.34
CA ALA A 253 5.94 -1.18 28.84
C ALA A 253 4.41 -1.04 28.99
N THR A 254 3.61 -1.78 28.21
CA THR A 254 2.14 -1.74 28.26
C THR A 254 1.51 -2.75 29.24
N GLY A 255 2.31 -3.60 29.90
CA GLY A 255 1.82 -4.50 30.95
C GLY A 255 0.91 -5.62 30.44
N GLU A 256 1.19 -6.16 29.25
CA GLU A 256 0.69 -7.48 28.83
C GLU A 256 1.65 -8.60 29.27
#